data_AF-A0A524J9W8-F1
#
_entry.id   AF-A0A524J9W8-F1
#
_cell.length_a   1.000
_cell.length_b   1.000
_cell.length_c   1.000
_cell.angle_alpha   90.00
_cell.angle_beta   90.00
_cell.angle_gamma   90.00
#
_symmetry.space_group_name_H-M   'P 1'
#
loop_
_entity.id
_entity.type
_entity.pdbx_description
1 polymer ?
#
loop_
_entity_poly.entity_id
_entity_poly.type
_entity_poly.pdbx_seq_one_letter_code
_entity_poly.pdbx_strand_id
1 'polypeptide(L)'
;IDTAGRLHVDQDLMDQLVEIKKRTKPHNVLLAVDAMTGQDAVNVAEQFAAATEFDGVLMTKLDGDARGGAALSVKAVTGKPILYASTGEKLDELERFHPDRMAQRILGMGDVLSLIEKAEKEIDVSDAEDLERKLRRNEFTLDDFLKQLKQVRKMGPLTSVLGMMPGMGKAMKELKNANVDDRELDRLEAIILSMTAAERSNPDVIRGSRRRRIAMGSGTNVQAVKQLTKQFDQMRKVMKQVASGKMPSPEALMQGQLSAKRRR
;
A
#
# COMPACT_ATOMS: atom_id res chain seq x y z
N ILE A 1 2.34 19.13 -26.29
CA ILE A 1 2.54 20.58 -26.14
C ILE A 1 1.75 20.97 -24.91
N ASP A 2 2.42 21.44 -23.87
CA ASP A 2 1.74 21.99 -22.69
C ASP A 2 1.34 23.44 -22.98
N THR A 3 0.18 23.87 -22.46
CA THR A 3 -0.33 25.24 -22.68
C THR A 3 -0.72 25.85 -21.35
N ALA A 4 -0.65 27.19 -21.25
CA ALA A 4 -1.03 27.89 -20.03
C ALA A 4 -2.44 27.52 -19.56
N GLY A 5 -2.63 27.46 -18.24
CA GLY A 5 -3.95 27.34 -17.63
C GLY A 5 -4.80 28.55 -17.99
N ARG A 6 -6.05 28.30 -18.39
CA ARG A 6 -6.98 29.35 -18.83
C ARG A 6 -8.23 29.30 -17.98
N LEU A 7 -8.67 30.46 -17.53
CA LEU A 7 -10.01 30.59 -17.00
C LEU A 7 -10.98 30.48 -18.18
N HIS A 8 -12.00 29.65 -18.02
CA HIS A 8 -13.01 29.40 -19.05
C HIS A 8 -13.77 30.68 -19.46
N VAL A 9 -13.79 31.69 -18.58
CA VAL A 9 -14.36 33.02 -18.83
C VAL A 9 -13.51 33.98 -19.68
N ASP A 10 -12.28 33.62 -20.04
CA ASP A 10 -11.37 34.52 -20.77
C ASP A 10 -11.33 34.20 -22.28
N GLN A 11 -12.08 34.99 -23.05
CA GLN A 11 -12.25 34.80 -24.50
C GLN A 11 -10.92 34.95 -25.28
N ASP A 12 -10.07 35.90 -24.89
CA ASP A 12 -8.81 36.17 -25.57
C ASP A 12 -7.86 34.97 -25.45
N LEU A 13 -7.84 34.33 -24.28
CA LEU A 13 -7.05 33.13 -24.04
C LEU A 13 -7.58 31.92 -24.81
N MET A 14 -8.89 31.80 -25.01
CA MET A 14 -9.50 30.73 -25.81
C MET A 14 -9.20 30.91 -27.30
N ASP A 15 -9.22 32.14 -27.81
CA ASP A 15 -8.85 32.43 -29.20
C ASP A 15 -7.39 32.08 -29.48
N GLN A 16 -6.49 32.34 -28.52
CA GLN A 16 -5.09 31.89 -28.62
C GLN A 16 -4.96 30.37 -28.70
N LEU A 17 -5.78 29.62 -27.95
CA LEU A 17 -5.76 28.16 -27.99
C LEU A 17 -6.18 27.64 -29.37
N VAL A 18 -7.22 28.23 -29.95
CA VAL A 18 -7.69 27.90 -31.31
C VAL A 18 -6.57 28.14 -32.33
N GLU A 19 -5.85 29.25 -32.20
CA GLU A 19 -4.72 29.57 -33.09
C GLU A 19 -3.55 28.58 -32.93
N ILE A 20 -3.22 28.19 -31.69
CA ILE A 20 -2.19 27.17 -31.42
C ILE A 20 -2.59 25.84 -32.09
N LYS A 21 -3.84 25.40 -31.94
CA LYS A 21 -4.33 24.16 -32.56
C LYS A 21 -4.25 24.24 -34.09
N LYS A 22 -4.67 25.36 -34.69
CA LYS A 22 -4.62 25.57 -36.15
C LYS A 22 -3.20 25.45 -36.71
N ARG A 23 -2.21 26.03 -36.01
CA ARG A 23 -0.80 26.02 -36.44
C ARG A 23 -0.12 24.67 -36.23
N THR A 24 -0.38 24.03 -35.10
CA THR A 24 0.35 22.83 -34.69
C THR A 24 -0.29 21.53 -35.15
N LYS A 25 -1.59 21.56 -35.52
CA LYS A 25 -2.37 20.41 -36.03
C LYS A 25 -2.15 19.13 -35.20
N PRO A 26 -2.39 19.17 -33.88
CA PRO A 26 -2.14 18.03 -33.01
C PRO A 26 -3.08 16.86 -33.38
N HIS A 27 -2.56 15.64 -33.27
CA HIS A 27 -3.34 14.41 -33.48
C HIS A 27 -4.35 14.16 -32.35
N ASN A 28 -3.98 14.53 -31.13
CA ASN A 28 -4.83 14.40 -29.94
C ASN A 28 -4.77 15.69 -29.13
N VAL A 29 -5.93 16.18 -28.71
CA VAL A 29 -6.08 17.30 -27.78
C VAL A 29 -6.71 16.75 -26.50
N LEU A 30 -6.02 16.95 -25.38
CA LEU A 30 -6.46 16.46 -24.07
C LEU A 30 -6.79 17.63 -23.16
N LEU A 31 -7.95 17.57 -22.50
CA LEU A 31 -8.36 18.52 -21.48
C LEU A 31 -7.93 18.00 -20.11
N ALA A 32 -7.09 18.76 -19.40
CA ALA A 32 -6.73 18.45 -18.02
C ALA A 32 -7.75 19.07 -17.04
N VAL A 33 -8.34 18.26 -16.17
CA VAL A 33 -9.39 18.67 -15.22
C VAL A 33 -9.06 18.18 -13.82
N ASP A 34 -9.25 19.05 -12.83
CA ASP A 34 -9.08 18.71 -11.41
C ASP A 34 -10.34 18.03 -10.87
N ALA A 35 -10.20 16.82 -10.32
CA ALA A 35 -11.32 16.06 -9.77
C ALA A 35 -12.04 16.77 -8.60
N MET A 36 -11.35 17.68 -7.90
CA MET A 36 -11.91 18.44 -6.77
C MET A 36 -12.82 19.60 -7.20
N THR A 37 -12.72 20.07 -8.45
CA THR A 37 -13.48 21.25 -8.93
C THR A 37 -14.97 21.00 -9.12
N GLY A 38 -15.44 19.75 -8.96
CA GLY A 38 -16.87 19.45 -8.85
C GLY A 38 -17.68 19.88 -10.09
N GLN A 39 -18.65 20.77 -9.90
CA GLN A 39 -19.52 21.26 -10.98
C GLN A 39 -18.81 22.25 -11.91
N ASP A 40 -17.80 22.99 -11.45
CA ASP A 40 -17.08 23.95 -12.29
C ASP A 40 -16.28 23.26 -13.40
N ALA A 41 -15.86 22.02 -13.16
CA ALA A 41 -15.25 21.15 -14.17
C ALA A 41 -16.14 20.98 -15.41
N VAL A 42 -17.46 20.96 -15.21
CA VAL A 42 -18.45 20.78 -16.29
C VAL A 42 -18.47 22.00 -17.19
N ASN A 43 -18.58 23.19 -16.58
CA ASN A 43 -18.61 24.46 -17.31
C ASN A 43 -17.32 24.67 -18.12
N VAL A 44 -16.16 24.35 -17.53
CA VAL A 44 -14.87 24.39 -18.22
C VAL A 44 -14.89 23.46 -19.43
N ALA A 45 -15.37 22.24 -19.25
CA ALA A 45 -15.34 21.24 -20.31
C ALA A 45 -16.32 21.55 -21.46
N GLU A 46 -17.48 22.13 -21.17
CA GLU A 46 -18.44 22.61 -22.18
C GLU A 46 -17.86 23.74 -23.03
N GLN A 47 -17.30 24.77 -22.38
CA GLN A 47 -16.74 25.92 -23.09
C GLN A 47 -15.51 25.52 -23.89
N PHE A 48 -14.68 24.63 -23.33
CA PHE A 48 -13.55 24.08 -24.05
C PHE A 48 -14.01 23.27 -25.25
N ALA A 49 -15.02 22.40 -25.11
CA ALA A 49 -15.60 21.64 -26.23
C ALA A 49 -16.11 22.56 -27.35
N ALA A 50 -16.76 23.67 -26.98
CA ALA A 50 -17.34 24.63 -27.91
C ALA A 50 -16.25 25.41 -28.68
N ALA A 51 -15.19 25.85 -28.00
CA ALA A 51 -14.12 26.63 -28.61
C ALA A 51 -13.11 25.74 -29.36
N THR A 52 -12.76 24.59 -28.79
CA THR A 52 -11.71 23.71 -29.29
C THR A 52 -12.10 22.26 -29.06
N GLU A 53 -12.49 21.57 -30.14
CA GLU A 53 -12.76 20.14 -30.06
C GLU A 53 -11.57 19.39 -29.45
N PHE A 54 -11.84 18.48 -28.51
CA PHE A 54 -10.84 17.66 -27.84
C PHE A 54 -11.23 16.18 -27.87
N ASP A 55 -10.25 15.31 -27.64
CA ASP A 55 -10.35 13.87 -27.87
C ASP A 55 -10.49 13.08 -26.58
N GLY A 56 -9.97 13.62 -25.47
CA GLY A 56 -10.07 12.97 -24.18
C GLY A 56 -9.75 13.88 -23.01
N VAL A 57 -10.03 13.35 -21.82
CA VAL A 57 -9.83 14.05 -20.55
C VAL A 57 -8.71 13.38 -19.77
N LEU A 58 -7.83 14.19 -19.20
CA LEU A 58 -6.87 13.80 -18.17
C LEU A 58 -7.37 14.35 -16.84
N MET A 59 -7.58 13.47 -15.88
CA MET A 59 -8.09 13.88 -14.58
C MET A 59 -6.96 13.91 -13.55
N THR A 60 -6.88 14.96 -12.74
CA THR A 60 -5.86 15.09 -11.70
C THR A 60 -6.49 15.04 -10.32
N LYS A 61 -5.67 14.74 -9.30
CA LYS A 61 -6.06 14.75 -7.88
C LYS A 61 -7.24 13.83 -7.55
N LEU A 62 -7.27 12.64 -8.17
CA LEU A 62 -8.32 11.64 -7.96
C LEU A 62 -8.12 10.83 -6.67
N ASP A 63 -7.05 11.08 -5.93
CA ASP A 63 -6.73 10.55 -4.62
C ASP A 63 -7.54 11.20 -3.49
N GLY A 64 -7.97 12.46 -3.66
CA GLY A 64 -8.75 13.17 -2.66
C GLY A 64 -10.15 12.59 -2.39
N ASP A 65 -10.85 13.21 -1.43
CA ASP A 65 -12.24 12.90 -1.04
C ASP A 65 -13.29 13.14 -2.16
N ALA A 66 -12.82 13.53 -3.35
CA ALA A 66 -13.64 13.69 -4.53
C ALA A 66 -14.18 12.31 -4.94
N ARG A 67 -15.46 12.06 -4.64
CA ARG A 67 -16.21 10.84 -4.96
C ARG A 67 -16.48 10.67 -6.47
N GLY A 68 -15.52 10.98 -7.34
CA GLY A 68 -15.60 10.80 -8.79
C GLY A 68 -16.73 11.57 -9.50
N GLY A 69 -17.44 12.48 -8.82
CA GLY A 69 -18.58 13.20 -9.40
C GLY A 69 -18.19 14.04 -10.61
N ALA A 70 -17.06 14.75 -10.54
CA ALA A 70 -16.54 15.54 -11.66
C ALA A 70 -16.24 14.67 -12.89
N ALA A 71 -15.69 13.47 -12.70
CA ALA A 71 -15.44 12.49 -13.76
C ALA A 71 -16.72 12.14 -14.53
N LEU A 72 -17.76 11.81 -13.78
CA LEU A 72 -19.04 11.41 -14.33
C LEU A 72 -19.70 12.58 -15.06
N SER A 73 -19.71 13.77 -14.45
CA SER A 73 -20.33 14.96 -15.03
C SER A 73 -19.63 15.40 -16.32
N VAL A 74 -18.30 15.45 -16.34
CA VAL A 74 -17.54 15.79 -17.56
C VAL A 74 -17.80 14.78 -18.67
N LYS A 75 -17.79 13.47 -18.35
CA LYS A 75 -18.08 12.42 -19.34
C LYS A 75 -19.52 12.51 -19.88
N ALA A 76 -20.49 12.76 -19.00
CA ALA A 76 -21.90 12.85 -19.36
C ALA A 76 -22.19 14.04 -20.29
N VAL A 77 -21.54 15.18 -20.03
CA VAL A 77 -21.79 16.43 -20.76
C VAL A 77 -20.99 16.50 -22.07
N THR A 78 -19.71 16.13 -22.03
CA THR A 78 -18.84 16.25 -23.21
C THR A 78 -18.88 15.02 -24.12
N GLY A 79 -19.31 13.87 -23.59
CA GLY A 79 -19.23 12.58 -24.27
C GLY A 79 -17.80 12.03 -24.46
N LYS A 80 -16.76 12.82 -24.17
CA LYS A 80 -15.35 12.45 -24.43
C LYS A 80 -14.82 11.48 -23.36
N PRO A 81 -14.00 10.47 -23.72
CA PRO A 81 -13.46 9.51 -22.78
C PRO A 81 -12.44 10.15 -21.82
N ILE A 82 -12.42 9.69 -20.58
CA ILE A 82 -11.32 9.96 -19.65
C ILE A 82 -10.24 8.92 -19.93
N LEU A 83 -9.04 9.37 -20.28
CA LEU A 83 -7.94 8.49 -20.71
C LEU A 83 -6.98 8.17 -19.58
N TYR A 84 -6.67 9.17 -18.75
CA TYR A 84 -5.69 9.08 -17.67
C TYR A 84 -6.22 9.75 -16.41
N ALA A 85 -5.76 9.25 -15.26
CA ALA A 85 -5.99 9.84 -13.96
C ALA A 85 -4.69 9.91 -13.17
N SER A 86 -4.48 10.99 -12.43
CA SER A 86 -3.43 11.09 -11.42
C SER A 86 -4.02 10.88 -10.03
N THR A 87 -3.36 10.02 -9.25
CA THR A 87 -3.68 9.75 -7.84
C THR A 87 -2.64 10.37 -6.89
N GLY A 88 -1.92 11.38 -7.35
CA GLY A 88 -0.88 12.05 -6.59
C GLY A 88 0.00 12.95 -7.45
N GLU A 89 1.09 13.45 -6.87
CA GLU A 89 1.96 14.46 -7.46
C GLU A 89 3.16 13.88 -8.21
N LYS A 90 3.51 12.61 -7.99
CA LYS A 90 4.68 11.99 -8.60
C LYS A 90 4.39 11.49 -10.01
N LEU A 91 5.45 11.35 -10.80
CA LEU A 91 5.33 10.89 -12.20
C LEU A 91 4.80 9.46 -12.34
N ASP A 92 5.06 8.61 -11.35
CA ASP A 92 4.58 7.22 -11.29
C ASP A 92 3.12 7.10 -10.83
N GLU A 93 2.50 8.21 -10.41
CA GLU A 93 1.10 8.27 -9.93
C GLU A 93 0.13 8.72 -11.03
N LEU A 94 0.60 8.86 -12.28
CA LEU A 94 -0.24 9.04 -13.47
C LEU A 94 -0.54 7.67 -14.10
N GLU A 95 -1.78 7.22 -13.97
CA GLU A 95 -2.23 5.93 -14.48
C GLU A 95 -3.32 6.05 -15.55
N ARG A 96 -3.54 4.96 -16.28
CA ARG A 96 -4.65 4.88 -17.23
C ARG A 96 -5.96 4.86 -16.46
N PHE A 97 -6.95 5.60 -16.95
CA PHE A 97 -8.25 5.64 -16.30
C PHE A 97 -9.02 4.33 -16.51
N HIS A 98 -9.52 3.77 -15.41
CA HIS A 98 -10.34 2.56 -15.40
C HIS A 98 -11.74 2.88 -14.85
N PRO A 99 -12.78 2.96 -15.70
CA PRO A 99 -14.14 3.28 -15.26
C PRO A 99 -14.68 2.33 -14.19
N ASP A 100 -14.38 1.03 -14.30
CA ASP A 100 -14.86 0.01 -13.37
C ASP A 100 -14.35 0.25 -11.94
N ARG A 101 -13.06 0.61 -11.80
CA ARG A 101 -12.46 0.95 -10.50
C ARG A 101 -13.09 2.20 -9.90
N MET A 102 -13.38 3.19 -10.74
CA MET A 102 -14.05 4.42 -10.29
C MET A 102 -15.49 4.17 -9.85
N ALA A 103 -16.26 3.39 -10.61
CA ALA A 103 -17.61 2.99 -10.22
C ALA A 103 -17.60 2.25 -8.87
N GLN A 104 -16.65 1.32 -8.67
CA GLN A 104 -16.47 0.61 -7.40
C GLN A 104 -16.12 1.55 -6.25
N ARG A 105 -15.23 2.53 -6.47
CA ARG A 105 -14.85 3.52 -5.45
C ARG A 105 -16.03 4.42 -5.08
N ILE A 106 -16.86 4.82 -6.04
CA ILE A 106 -18.09 5.60 -5.81
C ILE A 106 -19.13 4.79 -5.03
N LEU A 107 -19.30 3.52 -5.39
CA LEU A 107 -20.24 2.60 -4.75
C LEU A 107 -19.75 2.11 -3.37
N GLY A 108 -18.59 2.56 -2.89
CA GLY A 108 -18.00 2.12 -1.63
C GLY A 108 -17.55 0.65 -1.62
N MET A 109 -17.55 -0.01 -2.78
CA MET A 109 -17.06 -1.38 -2.97
C MET A 109 -15.57 -1.43 -3.32
N GLY A 110 -14.94 -0.27 -3.56
CA GLY A 110 -13.54 -0.14 -3.94
C GLY A 110 -12.55 -0.67 -2.90
N ASP A 111 -12.90 -0.61 -1.60
CA ASP A 111 -12.01 -1.13 -0.55
C ASP A 111 -11.97 -2.67 -0.53
N VAL A 112 -13.10 -3.34 -0.76
CA VAL A 112 -13.15 -4.80 -0.63
C VAL A 112 -12.52 -5.49 -1.84
N LEU A 113 -12.77 -5.00 -3.06
CA LEU A 113 -12.18 -5.62 -4.25
C LEU A 113 -10.69 -5.28 -4.41
N SER A 114 -10.24 -4.08 -4.02
CA SER A 114 -8.80 -3.76 -4.03
C SER A 114 -8.03 -4.55 -2.97
N LEU A 115 -8.67 -4.84 -1.82
CA LEU A 115 -8.15 -5.76 -0.81
C LEU A 115 -8.13 -7.19 -1.33
N ILE A 116 -9.14 -7.63 -2.06
CA ILE A 116 -9.18 -8.97 -2.69
C ILE A 116 -8.16 -9.05 -3.83
N GLU A 117 -8.03 -8.05 -4.70
CA GLU A 117 -7.05 -8.05 -5.81
C GLU A 117 -5.61 -7.91 -5.31
N LYS A 118 -5.34 -7.13 -4.26
CA LYS A 118 -4.02 -7.12 -3.59
C LYS A 118 -3.77 -8.42 -2.83
N ALA A 119 -4.78 -8.99 -2.17
CA ALA A 119 -4.65 -10.29 -1.52
C ALA A 119 -4.45 -11.42 -2.55
N GLU A 120 -5.14 -11.40 -3.68
CA GLU A 120 -5.01 -12.40 -4.75
C GLU A 120 -3.72 -12.24 -5.56
N LYS A 121 -3.18 -11.02 -5.70
CA LYS A 121 -1.88 -10.79 -6.37
C LYS A 121 -0.67 -11.04 -5.47
N GLU A 122 -0.81 -10.96 -4.15
CA GLU A 122 0.32 -11.14 -3.22
C GLU A 122 0.25 -12.42 -2.36
N ILE A 123 -0.89 -13.13 -2.33
CA ILE A 123 -0.96 -14.49 -1.82
C ILE A 123 -0.72 -15.43 -3.01
N ASP A 124 0.54 -15.79 -3.20
CA ASP A 124 0.87 -16.95 -4.02
C ASP A 124 0.23 -18.16 -3.34
N VAL A 125 -0.84 -18.72 -3.93
CA VAL A 125 -1.61 -19.85 -3.35
C VAL A 125 -0.67 -21.01 -3.01
N SER A 126 0.43 -21.16 -3.78
CA SER A 126 1.51 -22.11 -3.51
C SER A 126 2.26 -21.82 -2.20
N ASP A 127 2.57 -20.56 -1.90
CA ASP A 127 3.28 -20.18 -0.66
C ASP A 127 2.39 -20.38 0.58
N ALA A 128 1.08 -20.17 0.46
CA ALA A 128 0.13 -20.39 1.54
C ALA A 128 0.00 -21.88 1.91
N GLU A 129 -0.11 -22.75 0.90
CA GLU A 129 -0.17 -24.21 1.10
C GLU A 129 1.15 -24.78 1.64
N ASP A 130 2.29 -24.30 1.14
CA ASP A 130 3.60 -24.70 1.63
C ASP A 130 3.87 -24.22 3.06
N LEU A 131 3.42 -23.01 3.39
CA LEU A 131 3.46 -22.50 4.76
C LEU A 131 2.60 -23.36 5.67
N GLU A 132 1.35 -23.66 5.29
CA GLU A 132 0.47 -24.54 6.06
C GLU A 132 1.10 -25.91 6.30
N ARG A 133 1.68 -26.52 5.25
CA ARG A 133 2.36 -27.81 5.32
C ARG A 133 3.53 -27.77 6.30
N LYS A 134 4.41 -26.78 6.18
CA LYS A 134 5.58 -26.60 7.07
C LYS A 134 5.15 -26.34 8.52
N LEU A 135 4.06 -25.59 8.72
CA LEU A 135 3.49 -25.34 10.04
C LEU A 135 2.96 -26.62 10.68
N ARG A 136 2.18 -27.43 9.94
CA ARG A 136 1.69 -28.73 10.41
C ARG A 136 2.83 -29.70 10.74
N ARG A 137 3.93 -29.67 9.98
CA ARG A 137 5.10 -30.54 10.16
C ARG A 137 6.14 -30.02 11.16
N ASN A 138 5.93 -28.85 11.78
CA ASN A 138 6.90 -28.14 12.63
C ASN A 138 8.23 -27.78 11.94
N GLU A 139 8.21 -27.65 10.62
CA GLU A 139 9.38 -27.35 9.77
C GLU A 139 9.56 -25.84 9.53
N PHE A 140 8.85 -24.99 10.26
CA PHE A 140 8.95 -23.54 10.10
C PHE A 140 10.29 -23.00 10.62
N THR A 141 11.08 -22.41 9.72
CA THR A 141 12.46 -21.95 9.96
C THR A 141 12.58 -20.42 10.02
N LEU A 142 13.76 -19.91 10.40
CA LEU A 142 14.05 -18.47 10.33
C LEU A 142 14.13 -17.96 8.89
N ASP A 143 14.41 -18.81 7.90
CA ASP A 143 14.36 -18.45 6.49
C ASP A 143 12.92 -18.20 6.04
N ASP A 144 11.98 -19.03 6.48
CA ASP A 144 10.55 -18.82 6.22
C ASP A 144 10.05 -17.56 6.92
N PHE A 145 10.48 -17.33 8.17
CA PHE A 145 10.16 -16.09 8.89
C PHE A 145 10.68 -14.83 8.18
N LEU A 146 11.92 -14.86 7.67
CA LEU A 146 12.48 -13.75 6.92
C LEU A 146 11.71 -13.49 5.62
N LYS A 147 11.30 -14.54 4.90
CA LYS A 147 10.45 -14.40 3.69
C LYS A 147 9.14 -13.69 4.02
N GLN A 148 8.47 -14.08 5.11
CA GLN A 148 7.23 -13.46 5.56
C GLN A 148 7.42 -11.99 5.96
N LEU A 149 8.52 -11.66 6.67
CA LEU A 149 8.83 -10.26 7.00
C LEU A 149 9.06 -9.40 5.74
N LYS A 150 9.71 -9.96 4.71
CA LYS A 150 9.92 -9.26 3.43
C LYS A 150 8.61 -9.04 2.66
N GLN A 151 7.68 -9.99 2.70
CA GLN A 151 6.34 -9.84 2.12
C GLN A 151 5.58 -8.71 2.83
N VAL A 152 5.56 -8.70 4.16
CA VAL A 152 4.92 -7.62 4.94
C VAL A 152 5.55 -6.25 4.63
N ARG A 153 6.88 -6.19 4.44
CA ARG A 153 7.57 -4.94 4.04
C ARG A 153 7.13 -4.43 2.67
N LYS A 154 6.86 -5.33 1.70
CA LYS A 154 6.38 -4.95 0.36
C LYS A 154 4.98 -4.35 0.39
N MET A 155 4.13 -4.81 1.32
CA MET A 155 2.78 -4.30 1.53
C MET A 155 2.73 -2.86 2.09
N GLY A 156 3.87 -2.31 2.53
CA GLY A 156 3.98 -0.96 3.08
C GLY A 156 3.93 -0.91 4.61
N PRO A 157 3.93 0.29 5.21
CA PRO A 157 3.93 0.44 6.67
C PRO A 157 2.70 -0.26 7.28
N LEU A 158 2.93 -1.11 8.30
CA LEU A 158 1.90 -1.84 9.05
C LEU A 158 0.74 -0.94 9.54
N THR A 159 1.01 0.35 9.72
CA THR A 159 0.04 1.40 10.08
C THR A 159 -1.04 1.61 9.01
N SER A 160 -0.69 1.49 7.73
CA SER A 160 -1.63 1.64 6.61
C SER A 160 -2.55 0.43 6.48
N VAL A 161 -2.02 -0.79 6.68
CA VAL A 161 -2.81 -2.04 6.62
C VAL A 161 -3.74 -2.18 7.83
N LEU A 162 -3.27 -1.84 9.04
CA LEU A 162 -4.09 -1.87 10.26
C LEU A 162 -5.15 -0.75 10.29
N GLY A 163 -4.93 0.34 9.55
CA GLY A 163 -5.90 1.42 9.36
C GLY A 163 -7.13 1.02 8.54
N MET A 164 -7.07 -0.10 7.81
CA MET A 164 -8.12 -0.58 6.92
C MET A 164 -9.02 -1.67 7.54
N MET A 165 -8.75 -2.12 8.78
CA MET A 165 -9.59 -3.12 9.46
C MET A 165 -10.75 -2.46 10.25
N PRO A 166 -12.02 -2.78 9.93
CA PRO A 166 -13.17 -2.24 10.65
C PRO A 166 -13.21 -2.77 12.10
N GLY A 167 -13.41 -1.88 13.08
CA GLY A 167 -13.59 -2.23 14.50
C GLY A 167 -12.38 -2.05 15.42
N MET A 168 -11.18 -1.75 14.90
CA MET A 168 -9.95 -1.56 15.71
C MET A 168 -9.56 -0.10 15.99
N GLY A 169 -10.42 0.88 15.67
CA GLY A 169 -10.14 2.31 15.82
C GLY A 169 -9.75 2.76 17.25
N LYS A 170 -10.19 2.04 18.30
CA LYS A 170 -9.79 2.32 19.68
C LYS A 170 -8.42 1.72 20.05
N ALA A 171 -8.08 0.54 19.52
CA ALA A 171 -6.76 -0.09 19.71
C ALA A 171 -5.65 0.66 18.94
N MET A 172 -6.00 1.28 17.81
CA MET A 172 -5.10 2.13 17.00
C MET A 172 -4.59 3.38 17.74
N LYS A 173 -5.37 3.94 18.69
CA LYS A 173 -4.94 5.13 19.45
C LYS A 173 -3.77 4.83 20.40
N GLU A 174 -3.71 3.62 20.93
CA GLU A 174 -2.58 3.21 21.80
C GLU A 174 -1.37 2.72 20.99
N LEU A 175 -1.60 2.13 19.81
CA LEU A 175 -0.55 1.66 18.88
C LEU A 175 0.08 2.77 18.04
N LYS A 176 -0.60 3.91 17.81
CA LYS A 176 -0.01 5.09 17.14
C LYS A 176 1.25 5.63 17.82
N ASN A 177 1.44 5.36 19.11
CA ASN A 177 2.65 5.74 19.85
C ASN A 177 3.79 4.70 19.74
N ALA A 178 3.53 3.55 19.12
CA ALA A 178 4.55 2.63 18.67
C ALA A 178 4.79 2.91 17.18
N ASN A 179 5.58 3.95 16.88
CA ASN A 179 6.26 4.02 15.59
C ASN A 179 7.05 2.73 15.43
N VAL A 180 6.48 1.74 14.73
CA VAL A 180 7.22 0.58 14.26
C VAL A 180 8.15 1.14 13.20
N ASP A 181 9.35 1.50 13.63
CA ASP A 181 10.38 2.07 12.79
C ASP A 181 10.76 1.02 11.74
N ASP A 182 10.67 1.36 10.45
CA ASP A 182 11.08 0.47 9.35
C ASP A 182 12.53 -0.04 9.56
N ARG A 183 13.34 0.73 10.29
CA ARG A 183 14.70 0.35 10.69
C ARG A 183 14.76 -0.86 11.64
N GLU A 184 13.68 -1.17 12.37
CA GLU A 184 13.61 -2.40 13.16
C GLU A 184 13.54 -3.63 12.28
N LEU A 185 12.80 -3.58 11.16
CA LEU A 185 12.76 -4.68 10.19
C LEU A 185 14.13 -4.89 9.55
N ASP A 186 14.84 -3.82 9.21
CA ASP A 186 16.22 -3.89 8.70
C ASP A 186 17.17 -4.56 9.70
N ARG A 187 17.03 -4.25 10.99
CA ARG A 187 17.83 -4.89 12.06
C ARG A 187 17.52 -6.37 12.20
N LEU A 188 16.25 -6.77 12.13
CA LEU A 188 15.86 -8.17 12.19
C LEU A 188 16.42 -8.94 10.99
N GLU A 189 16.32 -8.36 9.79
CA GLU A 189 16.90 -8.94 8.58
C GLU A 189 18.42 -9.10 8.69
N ALA A 190 19.13 -8.07 9.13
CA ALA A 190 20.58 -8.14 9.33
C ALA A 190 20.99 -9.24 10.33
N ILE A 191 20.22 -9.42 11.41
CA ILE A 191 20.47 -10.49 12.41
C ILE A 191 20.29 -11.88 11.78
N ILE A 192 19.22 -12.11 11.02
CA ILE A 192 18.94 -13.42 10.40
C ILE A 192 19.96 -13.74 9.30
N LEU A 193 20.34 -12.75 8.48
CA LEU A 193 21.35 -12.91 7.43
C LEU A 193 22.76 -13.20 8.01
N SER A 194 23.03 -12.79 9.25
CA SER A 194 24.29 -13.08 9.96
C SER A 194 24.38 -14.50 10.56
N MET A 195 23.34 -15.32 10.38
CA MET A 195 23.30 -16.72 10.81
C MET A 195 23.79 -17.66 9.70
N THR A 196 24.22 -18.86 10.08
CA THR A 196 24.47 -19.94 9.12
C THR A 196 23.17 -20.65 8.75
N ALA A 197 23.14 -21.40 7.65
CA ALA A 197 21.96 -22.18 7.25
C ALA A 197 21.49 -23.14 8.36
N ALA A 198 22.42 -23.83 9.02
CA ALA A 198 22.10 -24.72 10.14
C ALA A 198 21.46 -23.99 11.34
N GLU A 199 21.86 -22.74 11.60
CA GLU A 199 21.29 -21.91 12.67
C GLU A 199 19.91 -21.37 12.31
N ARG A 200 19.65 -21.10 11.01
CA ARG A 200 18.34 -20.67 10.54
C ARG A 200 17.31 -21.81 10.55
N SER A 201 17.73 -23.01 10.16
CA SER A 201 16.89 -24.20 10.23
C SER A 201 16.63 -24.66 11.68
N ASN A 202 17.60 -24.49 12.58
CA ASN A 202 17.46 -24.86 13.99
C ASN A 202 17.93 -23.75 14.95
N PRO A 203 17.05 -22.81 15.32
CA PRO A 203 17.43 -21.67 16.17
C PRO A 203 17.79 -22.04 17.60
N ASP A 204 17.48 -23.25 18.07
CA ASP A 204 17.78 -23.70 19.44
C ASP A 204 19.28 -23.86 19.69
N VAL A 205 20.08 -23.98 18.61
CA VAL A 205 21.55 -24.04 18.70
C VAL A 205 22.18 -22.66 18.97
N ILE A 206 21.42 -21.56 18.81
CA ILE A 206 21.91 -20.18 18.93
C ILE A 206 22.10 -19.79 20.42
N ARG A 207 23.23 -20.23 20.98
CA ARG A 207 23.68 -19.97 22.35
C ARG A 207 24.76 -18.90 22.41
N GLY A 208 25.32 -18.65 23.61
CA GLY A 208 26.21 -17.52 23.92
C GLY A 208 27.27 -17.21 22.86
N SER A 209 28.10 -18.18 22.46
CA SER A 209 29.14 -17.97 21.44
C SER A 209 28.56 -17.55 20.08
N ARG A 210 27.54 -18.27 19.58
CA ARG A 210 26.86 -17.95 18.32
C ARG A 210 26.14 -16.60 18.36
N ARG A 211 25.50 -16.26 19.48
CA ARG A 211 24.85 -14.95 19.66
C ARG A 211 25.84 -13.80 19.57
N ARG A 212 27.04 -13.93 20.15
CA ARG A 212 28.09 -12.91 20.02
C ARG A 212 28.54 -12.76 18.57
N ARG A 213 28.77 -13.87 17.87
CA ARG A 213 29.15 -13.84 16.44
C ARG A 213 28.09 -13.15 15.58
N ILE A 214 26.82 -13.53 15.76
CA ILE A 214 25.68 -12.95 15.03
C ILE A 214 25.52 -11.46 15.35
N ALA A 215 25.62 -11.07 16.62
CA ALA A 215 25.55 -9.67 17.04
C ALA A 215 26.64 -8.83 16.35
N MET A 216 27.90 -9.31 16.33
CA MET A 216 28.99 -8.64 15.64
C MET A 216 28.78 -8.56 14.12
N GLY A 217 28.34 -9.66 13.49
CA GLY A 217 28.11 -9.69 12.03
C GLY A 217 26.95 -8.82 11.58
N SER A 218 25.93 -8.64 12.43
CA SER A 218 24.76 -7.82 12.13
C SER A 218 24.89 -6.36 12.57
N GLY A 219 25.98 -5.98 13.23
CA GLY A 219 26.13 -4.64 13.83
C GLY A 219 25.17 -4.37 14.99
N THR A 220 24.66 -5.42 15.65
CA THR A 220 23.70 -5.34 16.76
C THR A 220 24.29 -5.83 18.08
N ASN A 221 23.47 -5.93 19.12
CA ASN A 221 23.89 -6.43 20.44
C ASN A 221 23.34 -7.84 20.72
N VAL A 222 23.96 -8.53 21.68
CA VAL A 222 23.61 -9.92 22.05
C VAL A 222 22.16 -10.01 22.55
N GLN A 223 21.63 -8.94 23.15
CA GLN A 223 20.27 -8.86 23.67
C GLN A 223 19.25 -8.84 22.52
N ALA A 224 19.52 -8.14 21.43
CA ALA A 224 18.70 -8.10 20.24
C ALA A 224 18.59 -9.48 19.60
N VAL A 225 19.72 -10.19 19.45
CA VAL A 225 19.74 -11.58 18.95
C VAL A 225 18.94 -12.50 19.87
N LYS A 226 19.09 -12.37 21.19
CA LYS A 226 18.32 -13.15 22.17
C LYS A 226 16.81 -12.85 22.08
N GLN A 227 16.44 -11.58 21.92
CA GLN A 227 15.06 -11.15 21.80
C GLN A 227 14.42 -11.73 20.54
N LEU A 228 15.11 -11.68 19.40
CA LEU A 228 14.65 -12.27 18.13
C LEU A 228 14.40 -13.78 18.27
N THR A 229 15.36 -14.53 18.83
CA THR A 229 15.18 -15.98 19.01
C THR A 229 13.98 -16.31 19.92
N LYS A 230 13.71 -15.46 20.92
CA LYS A 230 12.56 -15.64 21.81
C LYS A 230 11.24 -15.32 21.11
N GLN A 231 11.18 -14.23 20.33
CA GLN A 231 9.99 -13.86 19.56
C GLN A 231 9.65 -14.93 18.52
N PHE A 232 10.66 -15.48 17.85
CA PHE A 232 10.49 -16.58 16.92
C PHE A 232 9.95 -17.84 17.60
N ASP A 233 10.48 -18.24 18.77
CA ASP A 233 9.97 -19.39 19.53
C ASP A 233 8.51 -19.18 20.02
N GLN A 234 8.18 -17.97 20.46
CA GLN A 234 6.81 -17.62 20.83
C GLN A 234 5.86 -17.72 19.63
N MET A 235 6.27 -17.21 18.48
CA MET A 235 5.47 -17.28 17.26
C MET A 235 5.29 -18.74 16.80
N ARG A 236 6.34 -19.56 16.83
CA ARG A 236 6.24 -21.01 16.55
C ARG A 236 5.21 -21.70 17.44
N LYS A 237 5.19 -21.36 18.74
CA LYS A 237 4.20 -21.92 19.69
C LYS A 237 2.78 -21.52 19.36
N VAL A 238 2.55 -20.25 19.05
CA VAL A 238 1.23 -19.73 18.64
C VAL A 238 0.79 -20.39 17.34
N MET A 239 1.65 -20.42 16.33
CA MET A 239 1.32 -21.02 15.03
C MET A 239 1.03 -22.53 15.16
N LYS A 240 1.74 -23.24 16.04
CA LYS A 240 1.45 -24.65 16.35
C LYS A 240 0.07 -24.84 16.98
N GLN A 241 -0.35 -23.93 17.86
CA GLN A 241 -1.69 -23.97 18.46
C GLN A 241 -2.78 -23.74 17.41
N VAL A 242 -2.59 -22.77 16.53
CA VAL A 242 -3.50 -22.48 15.42
C VAL A 242 -3.58 -23.66 14.45
N ALA A 243 -2.45 -24.24 14.04
CA ALA A 243 -2.39 -25.42 13.17
C ALA A 243 -3.05 -26.67 13.79
N SER A 244 -3.12 -26.74 15.13
CA SER A 244 -3.82 -27.80 15.86
C SER A 244 -5.33 -27.56 16.03
N GLY A 245 -5.88 -26.51 15.41
CA GLY A 245 -7.30 -26.17 15.47
C GLY A 245 -7.75 -25.45 16.74
N LYS A 246 -6.80 -25.04 17.62
CA LYS A 246 -7.09 -24.24 18.81
C LYS A 246 -6.77 -22.78 18.53
N MET A 247 -7.79 -21.97 18.24
CA MET A 247 -7.58 -20.52 18.12
C MET A 247 -7.13 -19.96 19.49
N PRO A 248 -5.94 -19.33 19.57
CA PRO A 248 -5.51 -18.66 20.81
C PRO A 248 -6.39 -17.44 21.06
N SER A 249 -6.72 -17.19 22.32
CA SER A 249 -7.49 -15.99 22.70
C SER A 249 -6.73 -14.71 22.32
N PRO A 250 -7.42 -13.62 21.94
CA PRO A 250 -6.78 -12.33 21.62
C PRO A 250 -5.84 -11.81 22.72
N GLU A 251 -6.11 -12.16 23.98
CA GLU A 251 -5.25 -11.85 25.14
C GLU A 251 -3.88 -12.55 25.10
N ALA A 252 -3.81 -13.79 24.59
CA ALA A 252 -2.56 -14.54 24.47
C ALA A 252 -1.64 -13.96 23.39
N LEU A 253 -2.21 -13.34 22.35
CA LEU A 253 -1.46 -12.65 21.29
C LEU A 253 -0.85 -11.32 21.79
N MET A 254 -1.50 -10.64 22.74
CA MET A 254 -1.04 -9.36 23.28
C MET A 254 -0.06 -9.46 24.47
N GLN A 255 0.01 -10.60 25.16
CA GLN A 255 0.90 -10.77 26.32
C GLN A 255 2.40 -10.74 25.99
N GLY A 256 2.80 -10.90 24.73
CA GLY A 256 4.20 -10.83 24.31
C GLY A 256 4.83 -9.42 24.35
N GLN A 257 4.00 -8.37 24.28
CA GLN A 257 4.48 -6.97 24.24
C GLN A 257 4.36 -6.25 25.61
N LEU A 258 3.52 -6.73 26.53
CA LEU A 258 3.23 -6.05 27.79
C LEU A 258 4.13 -6.45 28.97
N SER A 259 4.89 -7.55 28.87
CA SER A 259 5.76 -7.99 29.99
C SER A 259 7.03 -7.16 30.18
N ALA A 260 7.37 -6.27 29.24
CA ALA A 260 8.55 -5.40 29.33
C ALA A 260 8.29 -4.07 30.05
N LYS A 261 7.03 -3.67 30.23
CA LYS A 261 6.66 -2.38 30.88
C LYS A 261 6.28 -2.48 32.36
N ARG A 262 6.13 -3.69 32.93
CA ARG A 262 5.76 -3.90 34.35
C ARG A 262 6.92 -4.16 35.31
N ARG A 263 8.17 -4.03 34.85
CA ARG A 263 9.37 -4.05 35.70
C ARG A 263 10.16 -2.76 35.53
N ARG A 264 9.55 -1.66 35.96
CA ARG A 264 10.23 -0.49 36.50
C ARG A 264 9.50 -0.08 37.76
#